data_AF-X1A1M5-F1
#
_entry.id   AF-X1A1M5-F1
#
_cell.length_a   1.000
_cell.length_b   1.000
_cell.length_c   1.000
_cell.angle_alpha   90.00
_cell.angle_beta   90.00
_cell.angle_gamma   90.00
#
_symmetry.space_group_name_H-M   'P 1'
#
loop_
_entity.id
_entity.type
_entity.pdbx_description
1 polymer ?
#
loop_
_entity_poly.entity_id
_entity_poly.type
_entity_poly.pdbx_seq_one_letter_code
_entity_poly.pdbx_strand_id
1 'polypeptide(L)'
;MKGTLNFFDDPTHIRLYNTDILLSNLKKRGFKILKEGIRRDFKKIIFLPLMIVYDLIKYRYVKTGHLWDLFGFADYMIALKIN
;
A
#
# COMPACT_ATOMS: atom_id res chain seq x y z
N MET A 1 3.81 12.32 13.10
CA MET A 1 2.82 11.22 13.19
C MET A 1 3.55 9.95 13.60
N LYS A 2 3.02 9.14 14.54
CA LYS A 2 3.70 7.90 14.96
C LYS A 2 3.28 6.73 14.06
N GLY A 3 4.24 5.93 13.63
CA GLY A 3 4.01 4.78 12.74
C GLY A 3 3.84 5.15 11.26
N THR A 4 4.53 6.18 10.78
CA THR A 4 4.75 6.40 9.35
C THR A 4 5.81 5.45 8.83
N LEU A 5 5.79 5.16 7.53
CA LEU A 5 6.79 4.31 6.87
C LEU A 5 7.42 5.15 5.76
N ASN A 6 8.40 5.99 6.09
CA ASN A 6 9.10 6.76 5.06
C ASN A 6 10.16 5.89 4.42
N PHE A 7 10.35 6.10 3.12
CA PHE A 7 11.40 5.44 2.36
C PHE A 7 12.81 5.72 2.92
N PHE A 8 13.04 6.88 3.53
CA PHE A 8 14.36 7.24 4.05
C PHE A 8 14.65 6.71 5.47
N ASP A 9 13.66 6.11 6.14
CA ASP A 9 13.80 5.63 7.52
C ASP A 9 14.51 4.25 7.60
N ASP A 10 14.68 3.56 6.47
CA ASP A 10 15.30 2.23 6.40
C ASP A 10 16.51 2.23 5.45
N PRO A 11 17.73 1.94 5.94
CA PRO A 11 18.94 1.94 5.12
C PRO A 11 18.97 0.82 4.07
N THR A 12 18.08 -0.16 4.14
CA THR A 12 17.94 -1.24 3.15
C THR A 12 17.11 -0.82 1.93
N HIS A 13 16.44 0.33 1.97
CA HIS A 13 15.68 0.85 0.84
C HIS A 13 16.61 1.34 -0.27
N ILE A 14 16.54 0.68 -1.43
CA ILE A 14 17.45 0.96 -2.56
C ILE A 14 16.82 1.93 -3.57
N ARG A 15 15.54 1.72 -3.91
CA ARG A 15 14.88 2.47 -4.99
C ARG A 15 13.36 2.46 -4.88
N LEU A 16 12.74 3.58 -5.29
CA LEU A 16 11.31 3.65 -5.58
C LEU A 16 11.02 3.11 -6.98
N TYR A 17 9.99 2.26 -7.07
CA TYR A 17 9.51 1.74 -8.34
C TYR A 17 8.29 2.52 -8.82
N ASN A 18 8.26 2.81 -10.12
CA ASN A 18 7.07 3.30 -10.80
C ASN A 18 6.32 2.09 -11.39
N THR A 19 5.04 2.00 -11.07
CA THR A 19 4.14 0.91 -11.46
C THR A 19 4.06 0.74 -12.98
N ASP A 20 4.01 1.83 -13.76
CA ASP A 20 3.94 1.78 -15.24
C ASP A 20 5.18 1.14 -15.87
N ILE A 21 6.36 1.45 -15.31
CA ILE A 21 7.64 0.88 -15.77
C ILE A 21 7.66 -0.63 -15.51
N LEU A 22 7.23 -1.05 -14.33
CA LEU A 22 7.15 -2.47 -13.96
C LEU A 22 6.18 -3.23 -14.86
N LEU A 23 4.99 -2.68 -15.11
CA LEU A 23 3.97 -3.27 -15.98
C LEU A 23 4.47 -3.42 -17.42
N SER A 24 5.13 -2.38 -17.96
CA SER A 24 5.74 -2.41 -19.29
C SER A 24 6.81 -3.49 -19.39
N ASN A 25 7.67 -3.62 -18.37
CA ASN A 25 8.72 -4.64 -18.32
C ASN A 25 8.15 -6.06 -18.27
N LEU A 26 7.08 -6.28 -17.50
CA LEU A 26 6.41 -7.58 -17.43
C LEU A 26 5.79 -7.96 -18.77
N LYS A 27 5.06 -7.03 -19.41
CA LYS A 27 4.47 -7.25 -20.74
C LYS A 27 5.53 -7.61 -21.79
N LYS A 28 6.64 -6.87 -21.84
CA LYS A 28 7.78 -7.15 -22.75
C LYS A 28 8.40 -8.53 -22.54
N ARG A 29 8.32 -9.05 -21.32
CA ARG A 29 8.82 -10.38 -20.96
C ARG A 29 7.77 -11.49 -21.13
N GLY A 30 6.67 -11.25 -21.84
CA GLY A 30 5.64 -12.26 -22.10
C GLY A 30 4.77 -12.59 -20.89
N PHE A 31 4.59 -11.65 -19.96
CA PHE A 31 3.60 -11.78 -18.91
C PHE A 31 2.28 -11.13 -19.34
N LYS A 32 1.17 -11.80 -19.01
CA LYS A 32 -0.17 -11.23 -19.05
C LYS A 32 -0.49 -10.61 -17.70
N ILE A 33 -0.81 -9.32 -17.69
CA ILE A 33 -1.28 -8.65 -16.48
C ILE A 33 -2.74 -9.05 -16.24
N LEU A 34 -3.01 -9.67 -15.09
CA LEU A 34 -4.35 -10.09 -14.68
C LEU A 34 -5.08 -8.97 -13.93
N LYS A 35 -4.36 -8.24 -13.09
CA LYS A 35 -4.92 -7.17 -12.26
C LYS A 35 -3.82 -6.21 -11.82
N GLU A 36 -4.17 -4.95 -11.67
CA GLU A 36 -3.31 -3.92 -11.08
C GLU A 36 -4.16 -2.89 -10.34
N GLY A 37 -3.52 -2.08 -9.49
CA GLY A 37 -4.14 -0.91 -8.87
C GLY A 37 -3.64 -0.69 -7.46
N ILE A 38 -4.40 0.11 -6.71
CA ILE A 38 -4.07 0.48 -5.34
C ILE A 38 -4.76 -0.51 -4.40
N ARG A 39 -4.01 -1.07 -3.44
CA ARG A 39 -4.57 -1.87 -2.34
C ARG A 39 -5.40 -0.95 -1.45
N ARG A 40 -6.66 -1.32 -1.25
CA ARG A 40 -7.56 -0.71 -0.28
C ARG A 40 -8.35 -1.77 0.47
N ASP A 41 -8.29 -1.75 1.80
CA ASP A 41 -9.15 -2.55 2.66
C ASP A 41 -10.41 -1.77 3.04
N PHE A 42 -11.49 -1.97 2.27
CA PHE A 42 -12.75 -1.26 2.50
C PHE A 42 -13.36 -1.52 3.87
N LYS A 43 -13.14 -2.69 4.48
CA LYS A 43 -13.63 -2.95 5.83
C LYS A 43 -12.94 -2.01 6.81
N LYS A 44 -11.61 -1.88 6.72
CA LYS A 44 -10.87 -0.92 7.55
C LYS A 44 -11.30 0.52 7.31
N ILE A 45 -11.57 0.91 6.07
CA ILE A 45 -12.08 2.26 5.74
C ILE A 45 -13.42 2.51 6.43
N ILE A 46 -14.35 1.55 6.37
CA ILE A 46 -15.68 1.66 7.00
C ILE A 46 -15.54 1.75 8.53
N PHE A 47 -14.69 0.90 9.13
CA PHE A 47 -14.48 0.87 10.59
C PHE A 47 -13.50 1.94 11.09
N LEU A 48 -12.94 2.77 10.21
CA LEU A 48 -11.92 3.78 10.55
C LEU A 48 -12.35 4.71 11.71
N PRO A 49 -13.59 5.26 11.76
CA PRO A 49 -14.00 6.11 12.87
C PRO A 49 -13.93 5.39 14.22
N LEU A 50 -14.35 4.13 14.26
CA LEU A 50 -14.32 3.31 15.49
C LEU A 50 -12.87 3.01 15.91
N MET A 51 -11.98 2.74 14.95
CA MET A 51 -10.56 2.53 15.22
C MET A 51 -9.89 3.80 15.75
N ILE A 52 -10.21 4.97 15.20
CA ILE A 52 -9.70 6.27 15.67
C ILE A 52 -10.11 6.53 17.11
N VAL A 53 -11.40 6.36 17.44
CA VAL A 53 -11.90 6.54 18.81
C VAL A 53 -11.21 5.57 19.77
N TYR A 54 -11.12 4.29 19.40
CA TYR A 54 -10.41 3.29 20.19
C TYR A 54 -8.94 3.66 20.44
N ASP A 55 -8.24 4.13 19.42
CA ASP A 55 -6.84 4.51 19.51
C ASP A 55 -6.61 5.73 20.40
N LEU A 56 -7.48 6.73 20.30
CA LEU A 56 -7.44 7.91 21.16
C LEU A 56 -7.66 7.54 22.64
N ILE A 57 -8.58 6.63 22.94
CA ILE A 57 -8.84 6.16 24.30
C ILE A 57 -7.65 5.34 24.82
N LYS A 58 -7.17 4.37 24.04
CA LYS A 58 -6.18 3.39 24.51
C LYS A 58 -4.73 3.90 24.46
N TYR A 59 -4.36 4.60 23.40
CA TYR A 59 -2.97 5.00 23.14
C TYR A 59 -2.75 6.51 23.24
N ARG A 60 -3.81 7.33 23.31
CA ARG A 60 -3.76 8.80 23.30
C ARG A 60 -3.19 9.41 22.01
N TYR A 61 -3.10 8.63 20.94
CA TYR A 61 -2.77 9.08 19.60
C TYR A 61 -3.38 8.13 18.57
N VAL A 62 -3.63 8.62 17.36
CA VAL A 62 -4.10 7.80 16.24
C VAL A 62 -2.92 7.14 15.57
N LYS A 63 -2.97 5.82 15.38
CA LYS A 63 -1.95 5.12 14.59
C LYS A 63 -2.13 5.46 13.12
N THR A 64 -1.07 6.00 12.53
CA THR A 64 -1.05 6.45 11.13
C THR A 64 -1.40 5.34 10.14
N GLY A 65 -1.06 4.09 10.47
CA GLY A 65 -1.40 2.91 9.67
C GLY A 65 -2.89 2.75 9.37
N HIS A 66 -3.80 3.29 10.20
CA HIS A 66 -5.24 3.25 9.92
C HIS A 66 -5.64 4.12 8.74
N LEU A 67 -4.86 5.17 8.44
CA LEU A 67 -5.15 6.11 7.37
C LEU A 67 -4.59 5.65 6.01
N TRP A 68 -3.71 4.65 6.00
CA TRP A 68 -3.05 4.16 4.79
C TRP A 68 -4.01 3.59 3.75
N ASP A 69 -5.08 2.92 4.19
CA ASP A 69 -6.10 2.40 3.28
C ASP A 69 -6.95 3.53 2.65
N LEU A 70 -7.05 4.70 3.29
CA LEU A 70 -7.75 5.87 2.74
C LEU A 70 -6.92 6.53 1.62
N PHE A 71 -5.62 6.70 1.86
CA PHE A 71 -4.72 7.34 0.90
C PHE A 71 -4.23 6.42 -0.21
N GLY A 72 -4.32 5.10 -0.03
CA GLY A 72 -3.84 4.14 -1.01
C GLY A 72 -2.34 3.91 -0.90
N PHE A 73 -1.90 3.38 0.25
CA PHE A 73 -0.48 3.24 0.59
C PHE A 73 0.35 2.31 -0.31
N ALA A 74 -0.27 1.29 -0.91
CA ALA A 74 0.47 0.27 -1.67
C ALA A 74 -0.20 -0.01 -3.01
N ASP A 75 0.59 0.04 -4.07
CA ASP A 75 0.20 -0.51 -5.37
C ASP A 75 0.38 -2.03 -5.37
N TYR A 76 -0.45 -2.72 -6.15
CA TYR A 76 -0.32 -4.13 -6.43
C TYR A 76 -0.46 -4.41 -7.92
N MET A 77 0.17 -5.48 -8.37
CA MET A 77 -0.01 -6.06 -9.69
C MET A 77 0.05 -7.58 -9.61
N ILE A 78 -0.78 -8.24 -10.40
CA ILE A 78 -0.84 -9.68 -10.54
C ILE A 78 -0.56 -9.99 -12.00
N ALA A 79 0.51 -10.74 -12.27
CA ALA A 79 0.93 -11.08 -13.62
C ALA A 79 1.10 -12.60 -13.75
N LEU A 80 0.66 -13.15 -14.87
CA LEU A 80 0.80 -14.56 -15.22
C LEU A 80 1.82 -14.68 -16.36
N LYS A 81 2.85 -15.51 -16.17
CA LYS A 81 3.79 -15.83 -17.25
C LYS A 81 3.07 -16.69 -18.29
N ILE A 82 3.08 -16.24 -19.53
CA ILE A 82 2.66 -17.08 -20.66
C ILE A 82 3.94 -17.71 -21.22
N ASN A 83 3.94 -19.04 -21.29
CA ASN A 83 4.97 -19.83 -21.99
C ASN A 83 4.75 -19.77 -23.50
#